data_AF-X1A148-F1
#
_entry.id   AF-X1A148-F1
#
_cell.length_a   1.000
_cell.length_b   1.000
_cell.length_c   1.000
_cell.angle_alpha   90.00
_cell.angle_beta   90.00
_cell.angle_gamma   90.00
#
_symmetry.space_group_name_H-M   'P 1'
#
loop_
_entity.id
_entity.type
_entity.pdbx_description
1 polymer ?
#
loop_
_entity_poly.entity_id
_entity_poly.type
_entity_poly.pdbx_seq_one_letter_code
_entity_poly.pdbx_strand_id
1 'polypeptide(L)'
;GEIAVDSEKEMKIALFAGYNELNLNIGFLIEKRNCPVGIGTSSATIGHAISLGQADAVTVFGKNATLADGAATRIANLVKGADVEKSIKKALDAAEDIEGVFGVFISRDNKIGQVGKLPKIFKIEGDKKIVLKNKFEGL
;
A
#
# COMPACT_ATOMS: atom_id res chain seq x y z
N GLY A 1 5.53 -5.06 4.20
CA GLY A 1 4.88 -4.93 5.50
C GLY A 1 3.45 -5.44 5.41
N GLU A 2 3.10 -6.36 6.28
CA GLU A 2 1.90 -7.20 6.16
C GLU A 2 1.04 -7.10 7.43
N ILE A 3 -0.28 -7.07 7.27
CA ILE A 3 -1.24 -6.97 8.36
C ILE A 3 -2.43 -7.89 8.05
N ALA A 4 -2.87 -8.65 9.04
CA ALA A 4 -4.19 -9.28 9.05
C ALA A 4 -5.09 -8.51 10.02
N VAL A 5 -6.28 -8.14 9.57
CA VAL A 5 -7.27 -7.42 10.38
C VAL A 5 -8.54 -8.25 10.46
N ASP A 6 -8.93 -8.59 11.68
CA ASP A 6 -10.25 -9.12 12.03
C ASP A 6 -10.74 -8.37 13.26
N SER A 7 -11.70 -7.46 13.08
CA SER A 7 -12.09 -6.50 14.11
C SER A 7 -13.55 -6.12 14.02
N GLU A 8 -14.17 -6.03 15.20
CA GLU A 8 -15.54 -5.55 15.42
C GLU A 8 -15.63 -4.02 15.43
N LYS A 9 -14.50 -3.31 15.53
CA LYS A 9 -14.40 -1.85 15.51
C LYS A 9 -13.63 -1.38 14.29
N GLU A 10 -13.90 -0.16 13.85
CA GLU A 10 -13.14 0.47 12.78
C GLU A 10 -11.65 0.60 13.14
N MET A 11 -10.77 0.33 12.17
CA MET A 11 -9.33 0.47 12.32
C MET A 11 -8.76 1.46 11.31
N LYS A 12 -7.93 2.38 11.79
CA LYS A 12 -7.18 3.32 10.96
C LYS A 12 -5.78 2.79 10.73
N ILE A 13 -5.46 2.44 9.49
CA ILE A 13 -4.15 1.94 9.10
C ILE A 13 -3.42 3.02 8.30
N ALA A 14 -2.36 3.59 8.86
CA ALA A 14 -1.55 4.58 8.16
C ALA A 14 -0.65 3.89 7.11
N LEU A 15 -0.55 4.47 5.92
CA LEU A 15 0.43 4.04 4.92
C LEU A 15 1.72 4.82 5.14
N PHE A 16 2.82 4.11 5.36
CA PHE A 16 4.16 4.68 5.32
C PHE A 16 4.85 4.21 4.05
N ALA A 17 4.98 5.11 3.08
CA ALA A 17 5.64 4.85 1.82
C ALA A 17 6.93 5.66 1.66
N GLY A 18 7.48 6.24 2.74
CA GLY A 18 8.78 6.93 2.76
C GLY A 18 8.70 8.41 2.99
N TYR A 19 9.83 9.09 2.70
CA TYR A 19 10.01 10.50 3.00
C TYR A 19 9.57 11.45 1.87
N ASN A 20 8.79 10.99 0.89
CA ASN A 20 8.25 11.88 -0.14
C ASN A 20 6.99 12.64 0.34
N GLU A 21 6.55 13.65 -0.42
CA GLU A 21 5.46 14.55 0.00
C GLU A 21 4.09 13.86 0.17
N LEU A 22 3.79 12.84 -0.64
CA LEU A 22 2.55 12.07 -0.63
C LEU A 22 2.53 10.97 0.44
N ASN A 23 3.69 10.41 0.76
CA ASN A 23 3.84 9.11 1.43
C ASN A 23 3.57 9.07 2.93
N LEU A 24 3.21 10.21 3.54
CA LEU A 24 3.00 10.36 4.99
C LEU A 24 1.62 10.87 5.38
N ASN A 25 0.78 11.15 4.39
CA ASN A 25 -0.44 11.91 4.61
C ASN A 25 -1.70 11.10 4.39
N ILE A 26 -1.63 9.78 4.14
CA ILE A 26 -2.83 8.97 3.88
C ILE A 26 -2.89 7.72 4.75
N GLY A 27 -4.11 7.30 5.06
CA GLY A 27 -4.40 6.03 5.70
C GLY A 27 -5.67 5.41 5.14
N PHE A 28 -5.88 4.14 5.47
CA PHE A 28 -7.03 3.34 5.09
C PHE A 28 -7.89 3.08 6.32
N LEU A 29 -9.18 3.39 6.22
CA LEU A 29 -10.17 3.07 7.24
C LEU A 29 -10.76 1.69 6.93
N ILE A 30 -10.43 0.71 7.76
CA ILE A 30 -10.97 -0.64 7.68
C ILE A 30 -12.23 -0.69 8.55
N GLU A 31 -13.39 -0.78 7.90
CA GLU A 31 -14.67 -0.95 8.58
C GLU A 31 -14.91 -2.43 8.89
N LYS A 32 -15.74 -2.74 9.90
CA LYS A 32 -16.11 -4.13 10.24
C LYS A 32 -16.59 -4.92 9.01
N ARG A 33 -17.31 -4.28 8.09
CA ARG A 33 -17.80 -4.91 6.85
C ARG A 33 -16.70 -5.33 5.86
N ASN A 34 -15.48 -4.84 6.05
CA ASN A 34 -14.31 -5.21 5.26
C ASN A 34 -13.52 -6.35 5.91
N CYS A 35 -13.82 -6.72 7.16
CA CYS A 35 -13.13 -7.78 7.89
C CYS A 35 -13.74 -9.17 7.57
N PRO A 36 -12.93 -10.24 7.61
CA PRO A 36 -11.47 -10.21 7.76
C PRO A 36 -10.78 -9.73 6.48
N VAL A 37 -9.66 -9.02 6.61
CA VAL A 37 -8.85 -8.54 5.48
C VAL A 37 -7.36 -8.73 5.71
N GLY A 38 -6.68 -9.19 4.67
CA GLY A 38 -5.23 -9.12 4.55
C GLY A 38 -4.78 -7.87 3.81
N ILE A 39 -3.75 -7.22 4.35
CA ILE A 39 -3.13 -6.03 3.77
C ILE A 39 -1.64 -6.33 3.60
N GLY A 40 -1.13 -6.16 2.39
CA GLY A 40 0.30 -6.32 2.07
C GLY A 40 0.82 -5.05 1.43
N THR A 41 1.98 -4.56 1.85
CA THR A 41 2.63 -3.39 1.25
C THR A 41 4.07 -3.69 0.88
N SER A 42 4.41 -3.50 -0.39
CA SER A 42 5.78 -3.61 -0.91
C SER A 42 6.26 -2.24 -1.38
N SER A 43 7.55 -1.94 -1.22
CA SER A 43 8.19 -0.69 -1.64
C SER A 43 9.51 -0.99 -2.33
N ALA A 44 9.86 -0.22 -3.36
CA ALA A 44 11.20 -0.25 -3.94
C ALA A 44 12.12 0.83 -3.36
N THR A 45 11.57 1.79 -2.61
CA THR A 45 12.30 2.93 -2.08
C THR A 45 12.65 2.77 -0.59
N ILE A 46 12.04 1.80 0.10
CA ILE A 46 12.20 1.58 1.54
C ILE A 46 12.25 0.09 1.88
N GLY A 47 13.26 -0.28 2.66
CA GLY A 47 13.41 -1.61 3.24
C GLY A 47 14.65 -2.34 2.70
N HIS A 48 15.08 -3.36 3.44
CA HIS A 48 16.23 -4.21 3.11
C HIS A 48 15.93 -5.26 2.02
N ALA A 49 14.69 -5.33 1.52
CA ALA A 49 14.27 -6.29 0.51
C ALA A 49 14.46 -5.70 -0.90
N ILE A 50 15.06 -6.49 -1.79
CA ILE A 50 15.26 -6.11 -3.19
C ILE A 50 13.91 -6.18 -3.91
N SER A 51 13.27 -5.03 -4.11
CA SER A 51 12.25 -4.87 -5.14
C SER A 51 12.94 -4.48 -6.45
N LEU A 52 12.61 -5.17 -7.54
CA LEU A 52 13.13 -4.88 -8.88
C LEU A 52 12.32 -3.79 -9.61
N GLY A 53 11.28 -3.28 -8.95
CA GLY A 53 10.41 -2.22 -9.44
C GLY A 53 10.87 -0.81 -9.06
N GLN A 54 10.02 0.16 -9.37
CA GLN A 54 10.24 1.60 -9.14
C GLN A 54 9.06 2.23 -8.38
N ALA A 55 8.18 1.43 -7.77
CA ALA A 55 7.08 1.94 -6.97
C ALA A 55 7.56 2.47 -5.61
N ASP A 56 7.01 3.62 -5.20
CA ASP A 56 7.20 4.14 -3.85
C ASP A 56 6.50 3.23 -2.84
N ALA A 57 5.25 2.85 -3.13
CA ALA A 57 4.54 1.80 -2.44
C ALA A 57 3.50 1.14 -3.33
N VAL A 58 3.29 -0.15 -3.11
CA VAL A 58 2.15 -0.92 -3.60
C VAL A 58 1.48 -1.55 -2.39
N THR A 59 0.25 -1.13 -2.11
CA THR A 59 -0.59 -1.70 -1.05
C THR A 59 -1.71 -2.52 -1.67
N VAL A 60 -1.81 -3.78 -1.26
CA VAL A 60 -2.81 -4.73 -1.72
C VAL A 60 -3.74 -5.11 -0.57
N PHE A 61 -5.04 -5.16 -0.87
CA PHE A 61 -6.08 -5.69 0.01
C PHE A 61 -6.58 -7.01 -0.58
N GLY A 62 -6.46 -8.08 0.19
CA GLY A 62 -6.81 -9.43 -0.26
C GLY A 62 -7.34 -10.32 0.86
N LYS A 63 -7.82 -11.51 0.49
CA LYS A 63 -8.55 -12.43 1.40
C LYS A 63 -7.77 -12.83 2.65
N ASN A 64 -6.44 -12.75 2.60
CA ASN A 64 -5.55 -12.97 3.73
C ASN A 64 -4.21 -12.25 3.49
N ALA A 65 -3.44 -12.07 4.57
CA ALA A 65 -2.18 -11.30 4.53
C ALA A 65 -1.13 -11.95 3.61
N THR A 66 -1.07 -13.29 3.56
CA THR A 66 -0.12 -14.03 2.69
C THR A 66 -0.35 -13.76 1.21
N LEU A 67 -1.60 -13.78 0.75
CA LEU A 67 -1.94 -13.43 -0.63
C LEU A 67 -1.61 -11.96 -0.90
N ALA A 68 -2.01 -11.08 0.01
CA ALA A 68 -1.80 -9.64 -0.15
C ALA A 68 -0.30 -9.30 -0.25
N ASP A 69 0.55 -9.95 0.55
CA ASP A 69 2.00 -9.80 0.53
C ASP A 69 2.61 -10.21 -0.82
N GLY A 70 2.38 -11.47 -1.23
CA GLY A 70 2.91 -11.97 -2.49
C GLY A 70 2.40 -11.19 -3.71
N ALA A 71 1.14 -10.78 -3.70
CA ALA A 71 0.57 -9.91 -4.72
C ALA A 71 1.25 -8.53 -4.73
N ALA A 72 1.47 -7.91 -3.56
CA ALA A 72 2.15 -6.62 -3.45
C ALA A 72 3.58 -6.70 -4.03
N THR A 73 4.34 -7.76 -3.73
CA THR A 73 5.67 -7.98 -4.30
C THR A 73 5.62 -8.13 -5.83
N ARG A 74 4.71 -8.99 -6.35
CA ARG A 74 4.56 -9.20 -7.81
C ARG A 74 4.22 -7.89 -8.52
N ILE A 75 3.23 -7.15 -8.02
CA ILE A 75 2.75 -5.90 -8.61
C ILE A 75 3.84 -4.83 -8.54
N ALA A 76 4.53 -4.69 -7.40
CA ALA A 76 5.64 -3.74 -7.27
C ALA A 76 6.73 -3.97 -8.31
N ASN A 77 7.12 -5.22 -8.56
CA ASN A 77 8.12 -5.58 -9.58
C ASN A 77 7.68 -5.28 -11.02
N LEU A 78 6.37 -5.11 -11.28
CA LEU A 78 5.83 -4.74 -12.58
C LEU A 78 5.81 -3.22 -12.81
N VAL A 79 5.82 -2.41 -11.75
CA VAL A 79 5.91 -0.95 -11.83
C VAL A 79 7.33 -0.57 -12.23
N LYS A 80 7.60 -0.45 -13.53
CA LYS A 80 8.89 -0.05 -14.07
C LYS A 80 8.78 0.59 -15.45
N GLY A 81 9.75 1.44 -15.79
CA GLY A 81 9.87 2.10 -17.08
C GLY A 81 9.89 3.62 -16.95
N ALA A 82 10.29 4.31 -18.02
CA ALA A 82 10.43 5.78 -18.04
C ALA A 82 9.08 6.52 -17.92
N ASP A 83 8.01 5.93 -18.47
CA ASP A 83 6.66 6.47 -18.35
C ASP A 83 6.01 5.98 -17.03
N VAL A 84 5.89 6.91 -16.08
CA VAL A 84 5.36 6.65 -14.74
C VAL A 84 3.91 6.16 -14.81
N GLU A 85 3.02 6.87 -15.49
CA GLU A 85 1.60 6.53 -15.54
C GLU A 85 1.36 5.19 -16.23
N LYS A 86 2.05 4.95 -17.36
CA LYS A 86 1.96 3.68 -18.07
C LYS A 86 2.48 2.52 -17.24
N SER A 87 3.54 2.73 -16.45
CA SER A 87 4.06 1.72 -15.54
C SER A 87 3.07 1.35 -14.43
N ILE A 88 2.38 2.35 -13.86
CA ILE A 88 1.33 2.15 -12.85
C ILE A 88 0.16 1.40 -13.46
N LYS A 89 -0.34 1.86 -14.62
CA LYS A 89 -1.47 1.23 -15.30
C LYS A 89 -1.19 -0.24 -15.60
N LYS A 90 -0.02 -0.56 -16.17
CA LYS A 90 0.37 -1.94 -16.46
C LYS A 90 0.35 -2.84 -15.21
N ALA A 91 0.81 -2.32 -14.08
CA ALA A 91 0.83 -3.07 -12.83
C ALA A 91 -0.58 -3.27 -12.24
N LEU A 92 -1.46 -2.27 -12.36
CA LEU A 92 -2.87 -2.38 -11.97
C LEU A 92 -3.64 -3.37 -12.86
N ASP A 93 -3.43 -3.32 -14.18
CA ASP A 93 -4.05 -4.26 -15.12
C ASP A 93 -3.71 -5.72 -14.73
N ALA A 94 -2.44 -5.97 -14.34
CA ALA A 94 -2.00 -7.31 -13.92
C ALA A 94 -2.51 -7.76 -12.53
N ALA A 95 -3.09 -6.84 -11.75
CA ALA A 95 -3.68 -7.14 -10.45
C ALA A 95 -5.10 -7.68 -10.56
N GLU A 96 -5.84 -7.32 -11.61
CA GLU A 96 -7.22 -7.78 -11.84
C GLU A 96 -7.29 -9.32 -12.01
N ASP A 97 -6.21 -9.94 -12.49
CA ASP A 97 -6.11 -11.39 -12.68
C ASP A 97 -5.85 -12.17 -11.37
N ILE A 98 -5.65 -11.50 -10.23
CA ILE A 98 -5.27 -12.15 -8.98
C ILE A 98 -6.51 -12.50 -8.15
N GLU A 99 -6.91 -13.77 -8.19
CA GLU A 99 -8.07 -14.24 -7.42
C GLU A 99 -7.90 -13.99 -5.91
N GLY A 100 -8.90 -13.34 -5.31
CA GLY A 100 -8.92 -13.03 -3.89
C GLY A 100 -8.20 -11.73 -3.52
N VAL A 101 -7.61 -11.02 -4.49
CA VAL A 101 -7.27 -9.60 -4.34
C VAL A 101 -8.52 -8.78 -4.69
N PHE A 102 -8.86 -7.83 -3.84
CA PHE A 102 -10.04 -7.00 -4.04
C PHE A 102 -9.71 -5.53 -4.24
N GLY A 103 -8.53 -5.05 -3.85
CA GLY A 103 -8.13 -3.67 -4.09
C GLY A 103 -6.63 -3.51 -4.12
N VAL A 104 -6.14 -2.62 -4.98
CA VAL A 104 -4.71 -2.29 -5.06
C VAL A 104 -4.54 -0.78 -5.15
N PHE A 105 -3.59 -0.26 -4.37
CA PHE A 105 -3.13 1.12 -4.39
C PHE A 105 -1.66 1.15 -4.78
N ILE A 106 -1.28 2.01 -5.72
CA ILE A 106 0.11 2.20 -6.16
C ILE A 106 0.45 3.69 -6.08
N SER A 107 1.59 4.03 -5.49
CA SER A 107 2.22 5.34 -5.61
C SER A 107 3.59 5.23 -6.28
N ARG A 108 3.89 6.20 -7.16
CA ARG A 108 5.20 6.39 -7.79
C ARG A 108 5.33 7.81 -8.30
N ASP A 109 6.44 8.50 -7.99
CA ASP A 109 6.83 9.80 -8.58
C ASP A 109 5.68 10.83 -8.59
N ASN A 110 5.03 11.02 -7.44
CA ASN A 110 3.87 11.88 -7.24
C ASN A 110 2.57 11.51 -7.98
N LYS A 111 2.53 10.33 -8.60
CA LYS A 111 1.34 9.76 -9.21
C LYS A 111 0.79 8.65 -8.33
N ILE A 112 -0.53 8.54 -8.34
CA ILE A 112 -1.26 7.46 -7.69
C ILE A 112 -2.11 6.72 -8.71
N GLY A 113 -2.28 5.43 -8.51
CA GLY A 113 -3.23 4.62 -9.25
C GLY A 113 -3.90 3.61 -8.33
N GLN A 114 -5.14 3.26 -8.64
CA GLN A 114 -5.90 2.29 -7.87
C GLN A 114 -6.83 1.48 -8.76
N VAL A 115 -7.12 0.24 -8.33
CA VAL A 115 -8.11 -0.62 -8.96
C VAL A 115 -8.85 -1.44 -7.89
N GLY A 116 -10.08 -1.84 -8.20
CA GLY A 116 -10.92 -2.62 -7.30
C GLY A 116 -11.53 -1.81 -6.16
N LYS A 117 -11.86 -2.50 -5.07
CA LYS A 117 -12.52 -2.01 -3.86
C LYS A 117 -11.47 -1.71 -2.79
N LEU A 118 -11.01 -0.47 -2.74
CA LEU A 118 -10.18 0.01 -1.65
C LEU A 118 -11.04 0.42 -0.45
N PRO A 119 -10.54 0.26 0.79
CA PRO A 119 -11.14 0.91 1.94
C PRO A 119 -11.12 2.44 1.79
N LYS A 120 -11.92 3.13 2.61
CA LYS A 120 -11.97 4.60 2.59
C LYS A 120 -10.59 5.17 2.89
N ILE A 121 -10.06 5.98 1.97
CA ILE A 121 -8.81 6.71 2.16
C ILE A 121 -9.11 7.99 2.94
N PHE A 122 -8.32 8.27 3.98
CA PHE A 122 -8.39 9.52 4.73
C PHE A 122 -7.02 10.19 4.77
N LYS A 123 -7.02 11.52 4.86
CA LYS A 123 -5.80 12.29 5.06
C LYS A 123 -5.41 12.27 6.55
N ILE A 124 -4.15 11.99 6.84
CA ILE A 124 -3.58 12.13 8.17
C ILE A 124 -3.18 13.60 8.34
N GLU A 125 -3.75 14.25 9.34
CA GLU A 125 -3.42 15.63 9.72
C GLU A 125 -2.45 15.65 10.91
N GLY A 126 -1.51 16.60 10.92
CA GLY A 126 -0.53 16.75 12.01
C GLY A 126 0.91 16.91 11.52
N ASP A 127 1.82 17.29 12.43
CA ASP A 127 3.25 17.37 12.14
C ASP A 127 3.84 15.96 11.96
N LYS A 128 4.40 15.71 10.77
CA LYS A 128 5.05 14.45 10.39
C LYS A 128 6.09 13.99 11.41
N LYS A 129 6.82 14.92 12.02
CA LYS A 129 7.82 14.61 13.05
C LYS A 129 7.16 14.09 14.31
N ILE A 130 6.00 14.63 14.71
CA ILE A 130 5.29 14.23 15.94
C ILE A 130 4.59 12.88 15.76
N VAL A 131 3.93 12.65 14.62
CA VAL A 131 3.22 11.41 14.32
C VAL A 131 4.18 10.20 14.30
N LEU A 132 5.41 10.41 13.86
CA LEU A 132 6.43 9.36 13.74
C LEU A 132 7.46 9.34 14.88
N LYS A 133 7.59 10.43 15.67
CA LYS A 133 8.67 10.62 16.67
C LYS A 133 8.89 9.40 17.54
N ASN A 134 7.80 8.92 18.14
CA ASN A 134 7.86 7.85 19.13
C ASN A 134 7.94 6.44 18.52
N LYS A 135 7.86 6.30 17.18
CA LYS A 135 7.87 5.00 16.50
C LYS A 135 9.20 4.66 15.82
N PHE A 136 10.05 5.65 15.55
CA PHE A 136 11.28 5.47 14.79
C PHE A 136 12.55 6.00 15.50
N GLU A 137 12.45 6.66 16.66
CA GLU A 137 13.60 7.10 17.49
C GLU A 137 14.37 5.93 18.19
N GLY A 138 14.27 4.70 17.67
CA GLY A 138 14.98 3.52 18.18
C GLY A 138 15.40 2.52 17.10
N LEU A 139 15.42 2.95 15.84
CA LEU A 139 15.94 2.19 14.69
C LEU A 139 17.27 2.76 14.21
#